data_AF-A0A8T2MZS9-F1
#
_entry.id   AF-A0A8T2MZS9-F1
#
_cell.length_a   1.000
_cell.length_b   1.000
_cell.length_c   1.000
_cell.angle_alpha   90.00
_cell.angle_beta   90.00
_cell.angle_gamma   90.00
#
_symmetry.space_group_name_H-M   'P 1'
#
loop_
_entity.id
_entity.type
_entity.pdbx_description
1 polymer ?
#
loop_
_entity_poly.entity_id
_entity_poly.type
_entity_poly.pdbx_seq_one_letter_code
_entity_poly.pdbx_strand_id
1 'polypeptide(L)'
;GSEVTYSWETLPPCGNDSCVHLGATVEIHPSSESTAHTCTAQNPVSRATSDPIDLGVCSTQQPPGGRRVPLLCAVIPSVFFAGLIIVLYMRYRSCKRVKQSKVITCSSATTTDIQIR
;
A
#
# COMPACT_ATOMS: atom_id res chain seq x y z
N GLY A 1 -50.14 -8.72 -21.04
CA GLY A 1 -49.25 -7.56 -20.90
C GLY A 1 -48.69 -7.24 -22.27
N SER A 2 -48.52 -5.97 -22.60
CA SER A 2 -47.81 -5.55 -23.81
C SER A 2 -46.33 -5.91 -23.71
N GLU A 3 -45.70 -6.19 -24.85
CA GLU A 3 -44.25 -6.36 -24.94
C GLU A 3 -43.56 -5.04 -24.58
N VAL A 4 -42.56 -5.11 -23.71
CA VAL A 4 -41.78 -3.96 -23.22
C VAL A 4 -40.35 -4.12 -23.71
N THR A 5 -39.86 -3.12 -24.43
CA THR A 5 -38.47 -3.02 -24.85
C THR A 5 -37.68 -2.24 -23.81
N TYR A 6 -36.51 -2.77 -23.44
CA TYR A 6 -35.60 -2.13 -22.51
C TYR A 6 -34.34 -1.67 -23.24
N SER A 7 -33.84 -0.49 -22.91
CA SER A 7 -32.58 0.03 -23.42
C SER A 7 -31.82 0.81 -22.35
N TRP A 8 -30.51 0.79 -22.43
CA TRP A 8 -29.59 1.50 -21.54
C TRP A 8 -28.79 2.52 -22.31
N GLU A 9 -28.72 3.75 -21.82
CA GLU A 9 -27.94 4.83 -22.39
C GLU A 9 -26.85 5.26 -21.40
N THR A 10 -25.65 5.57 -21.91
CA THR A 10 -24.50 6.00 -21.11
C THR A 10 -24.26 7.50 -21.29
N LEU A 11 -24.07 8.22 -20.19
CA LEU A 11 -23.76 9.64 -20.14
C LEU A 11 -22.36 9.86 -19.51
N PRO A 12 -21.48 10.67 -20.14
CA PRO A 12 -21.62 11.24 -21.48
C PRO A 12 -21.60 10.16 -22.58
N PRO A 13 -22.15 10.44 -23.78
CA PRO A 13 -22.12 9.51 -24.89
C PRO A 13 -20.67 9.13 -25.24
N CYS A 14 -20.47 7.87 -25.64
CA CYS A 14 -19.13 7.35 -25.92
C CYS A 14 -18.59 7.92 -27.24
N GLY A 15 -17.98 9.09 -27.17
CA GLY A 15 -17.45 9.77 -28.35
C GLY A 15 -18.56 10.28 -29.26
N ASN A 16 -18.47 9.96 -30.56
CA ASN A 16 -19.41 10.48 -31.58
C ASN A 16 -20.73 9.69 -31.69
N ASP A 17 -20.81 8.51 -31.09
CA ASP A 17 -21.99 7.64 -31.16
C ASP A 17 -22.68 7.52 -29.80
N SER A 18 -24.01 7.47 -29.82
CA SER A 18 -24.80 7.16 -28.63
C SER A 18 -24.59 5.71 -28.20
N CYS A 19 -24.03 5.49 -27.01
CA CYS A 19 -23.86 4.16 -26.41
C CYS A 19 -25.20 3.65 -25.88
N VAL A 20 -26.00 3.07 -26.78
CA VAL A 20 -27.29 2.46 -26.45
C VAL A 20 -27.16 0.94 -26.46
N HIS A 21 -27.38 0.31 -25.31
CA HIS A 21 -27.44 -1.14 -25.17
C HIS A 21 -28.90 -1.59 -25.09
N LEU A 22 -29.27 -2.64 -25.83
CA LEU A 22 -30.63 -3.20 -25.80
C LEU A 22 -30.72 -4.36 -24.80
N GLY A 23 -31.85 -4.45 -24.12
CA GLY A 23 -32.15 -5.54 -23.18
C GLY A 23 -32.40 -5.06 -21.75
N ALA A 24 -32.95 -5.97 -20.94
CA ALA A 24 -33.28 -5.68 -19.54
C ALA A 24 -32.05 -5.59 -18.63
N THR A 25 -30.90 -6.11 -19.08
CA THR A 25 -29.65 -6.19 -18.31
C THR A 25 -28.50 -5.68 -19.17
N VAL A 26 -27.58 -4.94 -18.55
CA VAL A 26 -26.34 -4.47 -19.16
C VAL A 26 -25.18 -4.81 -18.24
N GLU A 27 -24.08 -5.29 -18.81
CA GLU A 27 -22.83 -5.50 -18.09
C GLU A 27 -21.96 -4.25 -18.22
N ILE A 28 -21.67 -3.61 -17.08
CA ILE A 28 -20.90 -2.38 -17.04
C ILE A 28 -19.55 -2.68 -16.39
N HIS A 29 -18.49 -2.43 -17.14
CA HIS A 29 -17.14 -2.58 -16.63
C HIS A 29 -16.78 -1.31 -15.83
N PRO A 30 -16.27 -1.45 -14.60
CA PRO A 30 -15.84 -0.29 -13.82
C PRO A 30 -14.73 0.44 -14.57
N SER A 31 -15.00 1.68 -14.96
CA SER A 31 -14.05 2.56 -15.63
C SER A 31 -13.51 3.61 -14.65
N SER A 32 -12.37 4.23 -14.97
CA SER A 32 -11.82 5.33 -14.17
C SER A 32 -12.66 6.61 -14.27
N GLU A 33 -13.51 6.70 -15.28
CA GLU A 33 -14.41 7.83 -15.52
C GLU A 33 -15.75 7.54 -14.83
N SER A 34 -16.32 8.55 -14.15
CA SER A 34 -17.70 8.46 -13.65
C SER A 34 -18.64 8.51 -14.86
N THR A 35 -19.27 7.37 -15.14
CA THR A 35 -20.28 7.24 -16.19
C THR A 35 -21.64 7.01 -15.55
N ALA A 36 -22.60 7.84 -15.91
CA ALA A 36 -23.98 7.68 -15.48
C ALA A 36 -24.74 6.85 -16.53
N HIS A 37 -25.63 5.97 -16.06
CA HIS A 37 -26.44 5.12 -16.94
C HIS A 37 -27.93 5.35 -16.70
N THR A 38 -28.71 5.41 -17.78
CA THR A 38 -30.16 5.55 -17.73
C THR A 38 -30.82 4.35 -18.41
N CYS A 39 -31.83 3.77 -17.75
CA CYS A 39 -32.64 2.70 -18.31
C CYS A 39 -33.95 3.26 -18.85
N THR A 40 -34.30 2.94 -20.09
CA THR A 40 -35.60 3.26 -20.69
C THR A 40 -36.39 1.98 -20.91
N ALA A 41 -37.61 1.95 -20.39
CA ALA A 41 -38.61 0.94 -20.66
C ALA A 41 -39.69 1.54 -21.57
N GLN A 42 -39.94 0.89 -22.71
CA GLN A 42 -40.87 1.40 -23.72
C GLN A 42 -41.83 0.30 -24.17
N ASN A 43 -43.12 0.65 -24.25
CA ASN A 43 -44.14 -0.16 -24.92
C ASN A 43 -44.93 0.73 -25.90
N PRO A 44 -45.86 0.20 -26.71
CA PRO A 44 -46.61 1.00 -27.68
C PRO A 44 -47.46 2.14 -27.09
N VAL A 45 -47.70 2.12 -25.78
CA VAL A 45 -48.63 3.03 -25.08
C VAL A 45 -47.89 4.06 -24.22
N SER A 46 -46.68 3.73 -23.76
CA SER A 46 -45.97 4.47 -22.72
C SER A 46 -44.46 4.27 -22.81
N ARG A 47 -43.73 5.29 -22.36
CA ARG A 47 -42.28 5.29 -22.23
C ARG A 47 -41.93 5.82 -20.84
N ALA A 48 -41.07 5.10 -20.13
CA ALA A 48 -40.54 5.51 -18.84
C ALA A 48 -39.02 5.41 -18.86
N THR A 49 -38.34 6.36 -18.24
CA THR A 49 -36.88 6.39 -18.13
C THR A 49 -36.53 6.56 -16.65
N SER A 50 -35.52 5.82 -16.20
CA SER A 50 -35.01 5.90 -14.83
C SER A 50 -34.21 7.19 -14.63
N ASP A 51 -34.03 7.56 -13.36
CA ASP A 51 -33.00 8.52 -13.00
C ASP A 51 -31.60 8.00 -13.37
N PRO A 52 -30.62 8.89 -13.61
CA PRO A 52 -29.25 8.49 -13.90
C PRO A 52 -28.63 7.75 -12.71
N ILE A 53 -28.10 6.56 -12.99
CA ILE A 53 -27.42 5.73 -12.01
C ILE A 53 -25.92 5.93 -12.20
N ASP A 54 -25.28 6.59 -11.24
CA ASP A 54 -23.82 6.67 -11.18
C ASP A 54 -23.29 5.40 -10.51
N LEU A 55 -22.62 4.57 -11.30
CA LEU A 55 -21.93 3.38 -10.79
C LEU A 55 -20.56 3.79 -10.28
N GLY A 56 -20.57 4.61 -9.23
CA GLY A 56 -19.39 4.80 -8.42
C GLY A 56 -18.93 3.43 -7.97
N VAL A 57 -17.69 3.06 -8.32
CA VAL A 57 -17.03 1.91 -7.69
C VAL A 57 -17.28 2.10 -6.22
N CYS A 58 -17.96 1.14 -5.56
CA CYS A 58 -17.97 1.12 -4.12
C CYS A 58 -16.49 1.09 -3.74
N SER A 59 -15.94 2.26 -3.41
CA SER A 59 -14.76 2.32 -2.58
C SER A 59 -15.25 1.58 -1.37
N THR A 60 -14.90 0.28 -1.31
CA THR A 60 -14.73 -0.41 -0.04
C THR A 60 -13.98 0.63 0.77
N GLN A 61 -14.72 1.31 1.63
CA GLN A 61 -14.24 2.39 2.43
C GLN A 61 -13.31 1.64 3.37
N GLN A 62 -12.07 1.44 2.91
CA GLN A 62 -11.01 0.93 3.71
C GLN A 62 -11.01 1.93 4.86
N PRO A 63 -11.36 1.51 6.09
CA PRO A 63 -11.38 2.45 7.19
C PRO A 63 -10.02 3.17 7.19
N PRO A 64 -9.98 4.48 7.51
CA PRO A 64 -8.72 5.20 7.67
C PRO A 64 -7.97 4.57 8.84
N GLY A 65 -7.27 3.47 8.57
CA GLY A 65 -7.12 2.43 9.58
C GLY A 65 -6.30 1.27 9.06
N GLY A 66 -4.99 1.53 8.93
CA GLY A 66 -4.00 0.48 8.84
C GLY A 66 -3.31 0.47 7.50
N ARG A 67 -2.21 1.24 7.41
CA ARG A 67 -1.02 0.80 6.71
C ARG A 67 -0.73 -0.64 7.16
N ARG A 68 -1.29 -1.64 6.47
CA ARG A 68 -0.77 -3.01 6.52
C ARG A 68 0.53 -3.00 5.73
N VAL A 69 1.51 -2.25 6.23
CA VAL A 69 2.89 -2.60 6.01
C VAL A 69 2.95 -4.04 6.53
N PRO A 70 3.25 -5.03 5.66
CA PRO A 70 3.33 -6.40 6.12
C PRO A 70 4.33 -6.37 7.28
N LEU A 71 3.92 -6.86 8.45
CA LEU A 71 4.71 -6.85 9.69
C LEU A 71 6.14 -7.40 9.45
N LEU A 72 6.27 -8.25 8.43
CA LEU A 72 7.50 -8.79 7.86
C LEU A 72 8.48 -7.71 7.34
N CYS A 73 8.04 -6.64 6.68
CA CYS A 73 8.92 -5.61 6.12
C CYS A 73 9.56 -4.71 7.18
N ALA A 74 8.98 -4.58 8.38
CA ALA A 74 9.55 -3.79 9.46
C ALA A 74 10.37 -4.63 10.46
N VAL A 75 9.94 -5.87 10.73
CA VAL A 75 10.65 -6.76 11.67
C VAL A 75 12.00 -7.19 11.11
N ILE A 76 12.08 -7.55 9.81
CA ILE A 76 13.33 -8.05 9.23
C ILE A 76 14.46 -7.00 9.34
N PRO A 77 14.32 -5.74 8.88
CA PRO A 77 15.37 -4.74 9.06
C PRO A 77 15.73 -4.53 10.52
N SER A 78 14.76 -4.46 11.43
CA SER A 78 15.01 -4.18 12.84
C SER A 78 15.91 -5.22 13.53
N VAL A 79 15.71 -6.50 13.23
CA VAL A 79 16.53 -7.60 13.79
C VAL A 79 17.94 -7.58 13.19
N PHE A 80 18.06 -7.33 11.87
CA PHE A 80 19.37 -7.18 11.21
C PHE A 80 20.16 -6.00 11.76
N PHE A 81 19.54 -4.83 11.94
CA PHE A 81 20.19 -3.66 12.53
C PHE A 81 20.61 -3.89 13.98
N ALA A 82 19.75 -4.49 14.81
CA ALA A 82 20.10 -4.82 16.19
C ALA A 82 21.27 -5.82 16.27
N GLY A 83 21.26 -6.87 15.44
CA GLY A 83 22.37 -7.82 15.34
C GLY A 83 23.69 -7.16 14.94
N LEU A 84 23.66 -6.26 13.95
CA LEU A 84 24.85 -5.53 13.49
C LEU A 84 25.41 -4.61 14.58
N ILE A 85 24.55 -3.90 15.32
CA ILE A 85 24.96 -3.06 16.46
C ILE A 85 25.61 -3.90 17.55
N ILE A 86 25.07 -5.07 17.89
CA ILE A 86 25.64 -5.98 18.90
C ILE A 86 27.03 -6.46 18.46
N VAL A 87 27.21 -6.86 17.20
CA VAL A 87 28.51 -7.30 16.67
C VAL A 87 29.54 -6.16 16.73
N LEU A 88 29.16 -4.95 16.29
CA LEU A 88 30.04 -3.78 16.37
C LEU A 88 30.39 -3.44 17.81
N TYR A 89 29.42 -3.50 18.73
CA TYR A 89 29.65 -3.25 20.15
C TYR A 89 30.62 -4.27 20.76
N MET A 90 30.46 -5.56 20.44
CA MET A 90 31.37 -6.61 20.91
C MET A 90 32.79 -6.40 20.35
N ARG A 91 32.93 -6.03 19.07
CA ARG A 91 34.24 -5.69 18.50
C ARG A 91 34.85 -4.43 19.12
N TYR A 92 34.07 -3.37 19.30
CA TYR A 92 34.50 -2.16 19.97
C TYR A 92 34.98 -2.47 21.40
N ARG A 93 34.21 -3.27 22.15
CA ARG A 93 34.56 -3.68 23.51
C ARG A 93 35.84 -4.52 23.53
N SER A 94 36.02 -5.44 22.59
CA SER A 94 37.25 -6.22 22.47
C SER A 94 38.45 -5.34 22.13
N CYS A 95 38.31 -4.38 21.21
CA CYS A 95 39.36 -3.39 20.92
C CYS A 95 39.68 -2.52 22.14
N LYS A 96 38.68 -2.10 22.91
CA LYS A 96 38.88 -1.35 24.15
C LYS A 96 39.63 -2.19 25.20
N ARG A 97 39.28 -3.46 25.36
CA ARG A 97 40.01 -4.39 26.25
C ARG A 97 41.45 -4.59 25.80
N VAL A 98 41.71 -4.79 24.51
CA VAL A 98 43.07 -4.95 23.98
C VAL A 98 43.89 -3.67 24.14
N LYS A 99 43.29 -2.50 23.94
CA LYS A 99 43.95 -1.20 24.19
C LYS A 99 44.27 -1.02 25.68
N GLN A 100 43.36 -1.35 26.59
CA GLN A 100 43.65 -1.31 28.03
C GLN A 100 44.71 -2.34 28.43
N SER A 101 44.67 -3.56 27.91
CA SER A 101 45.72 -4.56 28.17
C SER A 101 47.09 -4.10 27.66
N LYS A 102 47.19 -3.53 26.45
CA LYS A 102 48.46 -2.98 25.95
C LYS A 102 48.96 -1.80 26.77
N VAL A 103 48.07 -0.91 27.24
CA VAL A 103 48.45 0.21 28.12
C VAL A 103 48.96 -0.30 29.48
N ILE A 104 48.32 -1.32 30.06
CA ILE A 104 48.76 -1.93 31.33
C ILE A 104 50.09 -2.68 31.15
N THR A 105 50.29 -3.38 30.02
CA THR A 105 51.56 -4.09 29.76
C THR A 105 52.74 -3.14 29.49
N CYS A 106 52.52 -1.95 28.90
CA CYS A 106 53.57 -0.96 28.72
C CYS A 106 53.90 -0.16 30.00
N SER A 107 52.97 -0.03 30.96
CA SER A 107 53.24 0.66 32.23
C SER A 107 53.92 -0.21 33.29
N SER A 108 53.89 -1.55 33.18
CA SER A 108 54.59 -2.44 34.13
C SER A 108 56.05 -2.77 33.74
N ALA A 109 56.58 -2.22 32.64
CA ALA A 109 57.95 -2.49 32.18
C ALA A 109 59.00 -1.45 32.62
N THR A 110 58.65 -0.48 33.47
CA THR A 110 59.58 0.62 33.81
C THR A 110 59.55 1.01 35.29
N THR A 111 59.73 0.08 36.22
CA THR A 111 60.15 0.44 37.61
C THR A 111 60.82 -0.75 38.29
N THR A 112 62.05 -1.07 37.90
CA THR A 112 63.07 -1.68 38.79
C THR A 112 64.38 -1.62 38.02
N ASP A 113 65.22 -0.62 38.31
CA ASP A 113 66.64 -0.81 38.64
C ASP A 113 67.38 0.54 38.66
N ILE A 114 67.31 1.27 39.78
CA ILE A 114 68.34 2.23 40.19
C ILE A 114 68.44 2.13 41.72
N GLN A 115 69.29 1.22 42.20
CA GLN A 115 69.81 1.20 43.56
C GLN A 115 71.35 1.34 43.51
N ILE A 116 71.78 2.59 43.68
CA ILE A 116 72.88 3.06 44.53
C ILE A 116 74.04 2.07 44.76
N ARG A 117 75.21 2.40 44.21
CA ARG A 117 76.49 2.24 44.91
C ARG A 117 77.48 3.32 44.50
#